data_AF-A0A7C5EJC0-F1
#
_entry.id   AF-A0A7C5EJC0-F1
#
_cell.length_a   1.000
_cell.length_b   1.000
_cell.length_c   1.000
_cell.angle_alpha   90.00
_cell.angle_beta   90.00
_cell.angle_gamma   90.00
#
_symmetry.space_group_name_H-M   'P 1'
#
loop_
_entity.id
_entity.type
_entity.pdbx_description
1 polymer ?
#
loop_
_entity_poly.entity_id
_entity_poly.type
_entity_poly.pdbx_seq_one_letter_code
_entity_poly.pdbx_strand_id
1 'polypeptide(L)'
;MSQRNPSAGAVVTLFVVLALIAWSWRGCWYATPLSDEEIQTRLENPKSPNDVQKALVQVKDRLEESDGNGEDFLPAVIALAVHPTPQIRSTVAWVLGAAPDTEEVRRSLKALLDDEDISVRYNAACSLAAHGDDAGHDVLITMLAPTTVRSPADGVFRNPRATEKWVRRGQILGRVETPEGEVDVLAPLDGRLIRRVHAHGDVVRKGEPLVEIDPSPGQIENALYALGRVGTRQDLSAVREIAEGARQITAGTRTVARRVLQVLEKR
;
A
#
# COMPACT_ATOMS: atom_id res chain seq x y z
N MET A 1 26.12 -59.88 25.80
CA MET A 1 25.10 -59.39 24.84
C MET A 1 24.75 -57.97 25.23
N SER A 2 25.23 -56.99 24.46
CA SER A 2 25.06 -55.55 24.74
C SER A 2 23.70 -55.09 24.19
N GLN A 3 22.76 -54.76 25.07
CA GLN A 3 21.49 -54.11 24.68
C GLN A 3 21.78 -52.64 24.36
N ARG A 4 21.75 -52.28 23.06
CA ARG A 4 21.72 -50.88 22.62
C ARG A 4 20.35 -50.31 22.98
N ASN A 5 20.31 -49.31 23.86
CA ASN A 5 19.10 -48.54 24.18
C ASN A 5 18.61 -47.79 22.92
N PRO A 6 17.46 -48.16 22.32
CA PRO A 6 16.97 -47.54 21.08
C PRO A 6 16.40 -46.13 21.28
N SER A 7 16.23 -45.68 22.53
CA SER A 7 15.63 -44.38 22.87
C SER A 7 16.56 -43.18 22.63
N ALA A 8 17.88 -43.35 22.75
CA ALA A 8 18.83 -42.25 22.58
C ALA A 8 18.89 -41.77 21.12
N GLY A 9 18.89 -42.70 20.15
CA GLY A 9 18.91 -42.37 18.72
C GLY A 9 17.62 -41.68 18.25
N ALA A 10 16.48 -42.08 18.79
CA ALA A 10 15.19 -41.46 18.46
C ALA A 10 15.08 -40.02 18.98
N VAL A 11 15.59 -39.74 20.19
CA VAL A 11 15.60 -38.39 20.78
C VAL A 11 16.54 -37.46 20.00
N VAL A 12 17.73 -37.92 19.63
CA VAL A 12 18.67 -37.13 18.81
C VAL A 12 18.10 -36.86 17.42
N THR A 13 17.46 -37.84 16.80
CA THR A 13 16.83 -37.67 15.47
C THR A 13 15.68 -36.67 15.54
N LEU A 14 14.84 -36.72 16.57
CA LEU A 14 13.75 -35.76 16.77
C LEU A 14 14.27 -34.34 16.99
N PHE A 15 15.34 -34.16 17.77
CA PHE A 15 15.98 -32.84 17.96
C PHE A 15 16.56 -32.28 16.66
N VAL A 16 17.23 -33.11 15.85
CA VAL A 16 17.78 -32.71 14.55
C VAL A 16 16.65 -32.33 13.59
N VAL A 17 15.56 -33.10 13.54
CA VAL A 17 14.39 -32.79 12.70
C VAL A 17 13.73 -31.48 13.14
N LEU A 18 13.55 -31.27 14.44
CA LEU A 18 12.99 -30.01 14.96
C LEU A 18 13.93 -28.81 14.72
N ALA A 19 15.25 -29.00 14.77
CA ALA A 19 16.22 -27.96 14.45
C ALA A 19 16.21 -27.60 12.95
N LEU A 20 16.06 -28.59 12.06
CA LEU A 20 15.93 -28.39 10.62
C LEU A 20 14.58 -27.75 10.24
N ILE A 21 13.50 -28.10 10.93
CA ILE A 21 12.21 -27.43 10.82
C ILE A 21 12.33 -25.99 11.31
N ALA A 22 12.96 -25.73 12.46
CA ALA A 22 13.19 -24.37 12.95
C ALA A 22 14.11 -23.54 12.04
N TRP A 23 15.10 -24.17 11.39
CA TRP A 23 15.97 -23.53 10.40
C TRP A 23 15.20 -23.21 9.12
N SER A 24 14.45 -24.17 8.56
CA SER A 24 13.61 -23.92 7.38
C SER A 24 12.51 -22.89 7.63
N TRP A 25 11.94 -22.84 8.84
CA TRP A 25 10.96 -21.84 9.26
C TRP A 25 11.59 -20.45 9.38
N ARG A 26 12.81 -20.33 9.92
CA ARG A 26 13.56 -19.06 9.92
C ARG A 26 13.80 -18.53 8.50
N GLY A 27 14.13 -19.39 7.54
CA GLY A 27 14.36 -19.01 6.14
C GLY A 27 13.10 -18.60 5.36
N CYS A 28 11.90 -18.99 5.82
CA CYS A 28 10.64 -18.58 5.19
C CYS A 28 10.04 -17.32 5.82
N TRP A 29 10.35 -17.01 7.10
CA TRP A 29 9.80 -15.85 7.80
C TRP A 29 10.71 -14.62 7.76
N TYR A 30 12.03 -14.82 7.61
CA TYR A 30 12.98 -13.74 7.42
C TYR A 30 13.51 -13.81 5.98
N ALA A 31 13.14 -12.83 5.16
CA ALA A 31 13.85 -12.60 3.90
C ALA A 31 15.35 -12.51 4.23
N THR A 32 16.20 -13.15 3.41
CA THR A 32 17.65 -13.12 3.64
C THR A 32 18.09 -11.65 3.77
N PRO A 33 18.65 -11.24 4.93
CA PRO A 33 19.09 -9.88 5.13
C PRO A 33 20.19 -9.58 4.10
N LEU A 34 20.02 -8.47 3.39
CA LEU A 34 20.98 -7.98 2.41
C LEU A 34 22.10 -7.27 3.15
N SER A 35 23.31 -7.38 2.63
CA SER A 35 24.40 -6.52 3.08
C SER A 35 24.16 -5.07 2.63
N ASP A 36 24.87 -4.13 3.24
CA ASP A 36 24.76 -2.70 2.91
C ASP A 36 25.12 -2.44 1.45
N GLU A 37 26.16 -3.12 0.96
CA GLU A 37 26.58 -3.07 -0.45
C GLU A 37 25.49 -3.62 -1.39
N GLU A 38 24.82 -4.71 -0.99
CA GLU A 38 23.73 -5.27 -1.77
C GLU A 38 22.51 -4.34 -1.81
N ILE A 39 22.16 -3.71 -0.68
CA ILE A 39 21.10 -2.71 -0.63
C ILE A 39 21.44 -1.55 -1.55
N GLN A 40 22.62 -0.94 -1.40
CA GLN A 40 23.05 0.20 -2.22
C GLN A 40 23.02 -0.15 -3.71
N THR A 41 23.60 -1.29 -4.08
CA THR A 41 23.62 -1.75 -5.47
C THR A 41 22.22 -1.92 -6.04
N ARG A 42 21.27 -2.45 -5.25
CA ARG A 42 19.89 -2.66 -5.70
C ARG A 42 19.06 -1.38 -5.78
N LEU A 43 19.42 -0.33 -5.04
CA LEU A 43 18.77 0.97 -5.15
C LEU A 43 19.28 1.75 -6.37
N GLU A 44 20.60 1.76 -6.59
CA GLU A 44 21.23 2.55 -7.66
C GLU A 44 21.26 1.85 -9.02
N ASN A 45 21.54 0.55 -9.03
CA ASN A 45 21.75 -0.24 -10.24
C ASN A 45 20.89 -1.52 -10.23
N PRO A 46 19.54 -1.37 -10.15
CA PRO A 46 18.67 -2.53 -10.06
C PRO A 46 18.65 -3.37 -11.32
N LYS A 47 18.69 -4.70 -11.15
CA LYS A 47 18.46 -5.66 -12.25
C LYS A 47 16.99 -5.83 -12.57
N SER A 48 16.12 -5.56 -11.59
CA SER A 48 14.67 -5.68 -11.73
C SER A 48 13.93 -4.80 -10.73
N PRO A 49 12.64 -4.46 -10.98
CA PRO A 49 11.84 -3.72 -10.00
C PRO A 49 11.67 -4.44 -8.66
N ASN A 50 11.72 -5.77 -8.66
CA ASN A 50 11.63 -6.58 -7.45
C ASN A 50 12.89 -6.42 -6.57
N ASP A 51 14.07 -6.24 -7.19
CA ASP A 51 15.30 -6.00 -6.44
C ASP A 51 15.26 -4.68 -5.69
N VAL A 52 14.76 -3.62 -6.35
CA VAL A 52 14.53 -2.31 -5.72
C VAL A 52 13.55 -2.46 -4.55
N GLN A 53 12.41 -3.11 -4.77
CA GLN A 53 11.40 -3.29 -3.73
C GLN A 53 11.94 -4.03 -2.49
N LYS A 54 12.70 -5.11 -2.71
CA LYS A 54 13.34 -5.85 -1.60
C LYS A 54 14.32 -4.99 -0.82
N ALA A 55 15.12 -4.17 -1.52
CA ALA A 55 16.05 -3.25 -0.87
C ALA A 55 15.30 -2.18 -0.07
N LEU A 56 14.26 -1.56 -0.65
CA LEU A 56 13.44 -0.55 0.01
C LEU A 56 12.76 -1.07 1.29
N VAL A 57 12.25 -2.31 1.28
CA VAL A 57 11.67 -2.95 2.48
C VAL A 57 12.71 -3.08 3.58
N GLN A 58 13.92 -3.55 3.27
CA GLN A 58 14.97 -3.68 4.28
C GLN A 58 15.52 -2.35 4.77
N VAL A 59 15.58 -1.33 3.91
CA VAL A 59 15.91 0.04 4.36
C VAL A 59 14.88 0.51 5.36
N LYS A 60 13.59 0.26 5.11
CA LYS A 60 12.56 0.65 6.08
C LYS A 60 12.71 -0.07 7.41
N ASP A 61 12.91 -1.38 7.39
CA ASP A 61 13.11 -2.16 8.63
C ASP A 61 14.27 -1.57 9.45
N ARG A 62 15.37 -1.19 8.78
CA ARG A 62 16.54 -0.55 9.40
C ARG A 62 16.30 0.90 9.86
N LEU A 63 15.35 1.63 9.26
CA LEU A 63 14.95 2.96 9.73
C LEU A 63 14.08 2.88 11.00
N GLU A 64 13.29 1.82 11.15
CA GLU A 64 12.44 1.61 12.33
C GLU A 64 13.23 1.03 13.53
N GLU A 65 14.38 0.39 13.28
CA GLU A 65 15.29 -0.12 14.30
C GLU A 65 16.18 1.00 14.89
N SER A 66 16.25 1.09 16.23
CA SER A 66 17.01 2.16 16.91
C SER A 66 18.52 2.16 16.65
N ASP A 67 19.10 0.99 16.37
CA ASP A 67 20.52 0.82 16.06
C ASP A 67 20.76 0.49 14.57
N GLY A 68 19.74 0.65 13.72
CA GLY A 68 19.82 0.40 12.29
C GLY A 68 20.51 1.53 11.53
N ASN A 69 21.10 1.20 10.38
CA ASN A 69 21.76 2.17 9.49
C ASN A 69 20.90 2.56 8.28
N GLY A 70 19.57 2.60 8.45
CA GLY A 70 18.65 2.90 7.36
C GLY A 70 18.85 4.30 6.75
N GLU A 71 19.33 5.26 7.55
CA GLU A 71 19.57 6.65 7.12
C GLU A 71 20.64 6.77 6.04
N ASP A 72 21.63 5.88 6.03
CA ASP A 72 22.73 5.88 5.05
C ASP A 72 22.22 5.72 3.60
N PHE A 73 21.05 5.10 3.44
CA PHE A 73 20.44 4.82 2.14
C PHE A 73 19.47 5.90 1.66
N LEU A 74 19.15 6.91 2.49
CA LEU A 74 18.14 7.92 2.16
C LEU A 74 18.40 8.67 0.85
N PRO A 75 19.63 9.08 0.50
CA PRO A 75 19.89 9.71 -0.79
C PRO A 75 19.46 8.82 -1.98
N ALA A 76 19.75 7.52 -1.92
CA ALA A 76 19.37 6.57 -2.96
C ALA A 76 17.85 6.31 -2.97
N VAL A 77 17.21 6.24 -1.79
CA VAL A 77 15.75 6.11 -1.66
C VAL A 77 15.04 7.32 -2.26
N ILE A 78 15.50 8.54 -1.96
CA ILE A 78 14.92 9.79 -2.48
C ILE A 78 15.09 9.88 -3.99
N ALA A 79 16.23 9.46 -4.53
CA ALA A 79 16.44 9.42 -5.99
C ALA A 79 15.41 8.52 -6.71
N LEU A 80 14.92 7.47 -6.06
CA LEU A 80 13.88 6.58 -6.61
C LEU A 80 12.46 7.17 -6.59
N ALA A 81 12.26 8.35 -6.00
CA ALA A 81 10.96 9.04 -6.00
C ALA A 81 10.45 9.39 -7.41
N VAL A 82 11.34 9.45 -8.41
CA VAL A 82 11.01 9.69 -9.82
C VAL A 82 11.09 8.43 -10.70
N HIS A 83 11.17 7.24 -10.09
CA HIS A 83 11.31 5.98 -10.83
C HIS A 83 10.11 5.74 -11.78
N PRO A 84 10.32 5.23 -13.01
CA PRO A 84 9.25 5.06 -13.99
C PRO A 84 8.13 4.12 -13.53
N THR A 85 8.45 3.12 -12.71
CA THR A 85 7.48 2.19 -12.13
C THR A 85 6.75 2.78 -10.92
N PRO A 86 5.42 3.00 -10.97
CA PRO A 86 4.66 3.60 -9.87
C PRO A 86 4.70 2.80 -8.56
N GLN A 87 4.83 1.48 -8.63
CA GLN A 87 4.96 0.64 -7.44
C GLN A 87 6.25 0.93 -6.66
N ILE A 88 7.34 1.32 -7.34
CA ILE A 88 8.58 1.72 -6.67
C ILE A 88 8.38 3.08 -6.00
N ARG A 89 7.84 4.08 -6.70
CA ARG A 89 7.56 5.41 -6.12
C ARG A 89 6.64 5.32 -4.90
N SER A 90 5.62 4.47 -4.97
CA SER A 90 4.70 4.21 -3.86
C SER A 90 5.41 3.57 -2.67
N THR A 91 6.36 2.66 -2.92
CA THR A 91 7.20 2.07 -1.87
C THR A 91 8.14 3.12 -1.27
N VAL A 92 8.77 3.97 -2.08
CA VAL A 92 9.61 5.09 -1.62
C VAL A 92 8.85 5.99 -0.66
N ALA A 93 7.64 6.43 -1.02
CA ALA A 93 6.79 7.25 -0.15
C ALA A 93 6.56 6.58 1.22
N TRP A 94 6.34 5.27 1.24
CA TRP A 94 6.15 4.50 2.47
C TRP A 94 7.43 4.38 3.31
N VAL A 95 8.59 4.14 2.68
CA VAL A 95 9.90 4.12 3.38
C VAL A 95 10.18 5.47 4.02
N LEU A 96 9.95 6.57 3.29
CA LEU A 96 10.17 7.93 3.77
C LEU A 96 9.29 8.32 4.97
N GLY A 97 8.20 7.59 5.24
CA GLY A 97 7.40 7.77 6.46
C GLY A 97 8.06 7.24 7.74
N ALA A 98 9.03 6.33 7.61
CA ALA A 98 9.85 5.84 8.72
C ALA A 98 11.19 6.58 8.86
N ALA A 99 11.56 7.38 7.86
CA ALA A 99 12.77 8.19 7.89
C ALA A 99 12.68 9.35 8.91
N PRO A 100 13.80 9.92 9.37
CA PRO A 100 13.78 11.16 10.12
C PRO A 100 13.08 12.28 9.33
N ASP A 101 12.30 13.12 10.02
CA ASP A 101 11.63 14.30 9.42
C ASP A 101 12.64 15.40 9.10
N THR A 102 13.40 15.19 8.03
CA THR A 102 14.27 16.20 7.44
C THR A 102 13.50 16.99 6.38
N GLU A 103 13.97 18.21 6.12
CA GLU A 103 13.40 19.07 5.09
C GLU A 103 13.54 18.45 3.67
N GLU A 104 14.51 17.57 3.44
CA GLU A 104 14.61 16.82 2.18
C GLU A 104 13.54 15.73 2.05
N VAL A 105 13.34 14.95 3.12
CA VAL A 105 12.29 13.92 3.19
C VAL A 105 10.91 14.55 3.00
N ARG A 106 10.62 15.65 3.71
CA ARG A 106 9.35 16.38 3.60
C ARG A 106 9.11 16.93 2.20
N ARG A 107 10.13 17.52 1.57
CA ARG A 107 10.02 18.01 0.19
C ARG A 107 9.75 16.88 -0.80
N SER A 108 10.44 15.75 -0.66
CA SER A 108 10.23 14.58 -1.50
C SER A 108 8.80 14.05 -1.37
N LEU A 109 8.31 13.88 -0.13
CA LEU A 109 6.94 13.45 0.14
C LEU A 109 5.89 14.43 -0.41
N LYS A 110 6.10 15.74 -0.26
CA LYS A 110 5.19 16.75 -0.83
C LYS A 110 5.13 16.68 -2.35
N ALA A 111 6.27 16.47 -3.02
CA ALA A 111 6.28 16.28 -4.48
C ALA A 111 5.48 15.02 -4.90
N LEU A 112 5.52 13.95 -4.09
CA LEU A 112 4.78 12.71 -4.36
C LEU A 112 3.26 12.84 -4.16
N LEU A 113 2.76 13.93 -3.55
CA LEU A 113 1.32 14.21 -3.51
C LEU A 113 0.73 14.55 -4.89
N ASP A 114 1.56 15.00 -5.83
CA ASP A 114 1.16 15.34 -7.20
C ASP A 114 1.37 14.19 -8.20
N ASP A 115 1.73 13.00 -7.73
CA ASP A 115 1.98 11.84 -8.58
C ASP A 115 0.72 11.42 -9.37
N GLU A 116 0.90 10.97 -10.60
CA GLU A 116 -0.21 10.46 -11.44
C GLU A 116 -0.92 9.24 -10.82
N ASP A 117 -0.17 8.40 -10.12
CA ASP A 117 -0.67 7.17 -9.53
C ASP A 117 -1.19 7.41 -8.12
N ILE A 118 -2.48 7.09 -7.94
CA ILE A 118 -3.18 7.32 -6.68
C ILE A 118 -2.56 6.58 -5.48
N SER A 119 -1.92 5.43 -5.69
CA SER A 119 -1.28 4.69 -4.58
C SER A 119 -0.02 5.39 -4.09
N VAL A 120 0.66 6.14 -4.97
CA VAL A 120 1.82 6.96 -4.59
C VAL A 120 1.34 8.11 -3.71
N ARG A 121 0.31 8.83 -4.16
CA ARG A 121 -0.31 9.94 -3.40
C ARG A 121 -0.79 9.48 -2.02
N TYR A 122 -1.46 8.33 -1.92
CA TYR A 122 -1.95 7.78 -0.66
C TYR A 122 -0.83 7.50 0.34
N ASN A 123 0.26 6.87 -0.11
CA ASN A 123 1.41 6.63 0.76
C ASN A 123 2.12 7.93 1.16
N ALA A 124 2.25 8.88 0.23
CA ALA A 124 2.84 10.18 0.53
C ALA A 124 2.06 10.94 1.62
N ALA A 125 0.72 10.97 1.50
CA ALA A 125 -0.15 11.59 2.49
C ALA A 125 -0.07 10.91 3.86
N CYS A 126 -0.05 9.57 3.91
CA CYS A 126 0.11 8.83 5.17
C CYS A 126 1.47 9.11 5.82
N SER A 127 2.54 9.16 5.03
CA SER A 127 3.90 9.42 5.51
C SER A 127 4.10 10.87 5.98
N LEU A 128 3.52 11.86 5.30
CA LEU A 128 3.50 13.24 5.79
C LEU A 128 2.79 13.35 7.13
N ALA A 129 1.64 12.69 7.28
CA ALA A 129 0.93 12.66 8.55
C ALA A 129 1.71 11.93 9.67
N ALA A 130 2.55 10.94 9.33
CA ALA A 130 3.46 10.31 10.29
C ALA A 130 4.50 11.31 10.84
N HIS A 131 4.94 12.25 10.00
CA HIS A 131 5.79 13.39 10.37
C HIS A 131 5.01 14.58 10.97
N GLY A 132 3.69 14.45 11.13
CA GLY A 132 2.83 15.51 11.66
C GLY A 132 2.54 16.65 10.67
N ASP A 133 2.88 16.49 9.39
CA ASP A 133 2.59 17.45 8.32
C ASP A 133 1.21 17.14 7.70
N ASP A 134 0.34 18.15 7.66
CA ASP A 134 -1.04 18.04 7.18
C ASP A 134 -1.20 18.34 5.68
N ALA A 135 -0.12 18.59 4.94
CA ALA A 135 -0.18 18.89 3.51
C ALA A 135 -0.89 17.83 2.66
N GLY A 136 -0.93 16.57 3.13
CA GLY A 136 -1.66 15.48 2.49
C GLY A 136 -3.12 15.31 2.92
N HIS A 137 -3.68 16.22 3.74
CA HIS A 137 -4.99 16.06 4.38
C HIS A 137 -6.13 15.76 3.41
N ASP A 138 -6.26 16.52 2.32
CA ASP A 138 -7.30 16.29 1.31
C ASP A 138 -7.20 14.87 0.71
N VAL A 139 -5.98 14.39 0.48
CA VAL A 139 -5.74 13.02 -0.01
C VAL A 139 -6.21 11.99 1.03
N LEU A 140 -5.93 12.20 2.33
CA LEU A 140 -6.41 11.31 3.39
C LEU A 140 -7.94 11.23 3.44
N ILE A 141 -8.65 12.34 3.20
CA ILE A 141 -10.11 12.34 3.13
C ILE A 141 -10.60 11.51 1.93
N THR A 142 -9.95 11.62 0.76
CA THR A 142 -10.33 10.80 -0.40
C THR A 142 -10.15 9.29 -0.18
N MET A 143 -9.18 8.88 0.66
CA MET A 143 -8.97 7.48 1.01
C MET A 143 -10.14 6.87 1.79
N LEU A 144 -10.98 7.69 2.43
CA LEU A 144 -12.18 7.23 3.14
C LEU A 144 -13.39 7.08 2.21
N ALA A 145 -13.32 7.51 0.95
CA ALA A 145 -14.46 7.54 0.02
C ALA A 145 -14.28 6.54 -1.14
N PRO A 146 -15.39 6.09 -1.78
CA PRO A 146 -15.30 5.32 -3.00
C PRO A 146 -14.56 6.06 -4.11
N THR A 147 -13.68 5.35 -4.82
CA THR A 147 -12.92 5.87 -5.95
C THR A 147 -13.66 5.60 -7.25
N THR A 148 -13.89 6.63 -8.05
CA THR A 148 -14.46 6.50 -9.40
C THR A 148 -13.37 6.21 -10.43
N VAL A 149 -13.47 5.07 -11.11
CA VAL A 149 -12.64 4.77 -12.28
C VAL A 149 -13.30 5.34 -13.52
N ARG A 150 -12.53 6.07 -14.32
CA ARG A 150 -13.01 6.79 -15.51
C ARG A 150 -12.51 6.12 -16.79
N SER A 151 -13.24 6.34 -17.88
CA SER A 151 -12.86 5.82 -19.18
C SER A 151 -11.54 6.42 -19.67
N PRO A 152 -10.57 5.61 -20.09
CA PRO A 152 -9.29 6.10 -20.60
C PRO A 152 -9.39 6.71 -22.01
N ALA A 153 -10.44 6.34 -22.77
CA ALA A 153 -10.63 6.73 -24.16
C ALA A 153 -12.13 6.84 -24.52
N ASP A 154 -12.40 7.40 -25.70
CA ASP A 154 -13.72 7.32 -26.33
C ASP A 154 -13.90 5.93 -26.96
N GLY A 155 -15.07 5.31 -26.81
CA GLY A 155 -15.33 4.01 -27.42
C GLY A 155 -16.48 3.25 -26.81
N VAL A 156 -16.47 1.92 -26.97
CA VAL A 156 -17.51 1.03 -26.44
C VAL A 156 -17.00 0.24 -25.25
N PHE A 157 -17.69 0.29 -24.12
CA PHE A 157 -17.28 -0.42 -22.91
C PHE A 157 -17.66 -1.91 -22.98
N ARG A 158 -16.65 -2.78 -23.00
CA ARG A 158 -16.77 -4.24 -23.15
C ARG A 158 -16.30 -4.98 -21.91
N ASN A 159 -16.81 -6.20 -21.77
CA ASN A 159 -16.45 -7.17 -20.73
C ASN A 159 -16.34 -6.58 -19.31
N PRO A 160 -17.34 -5.80 -18.84
CA PRO A 160 -17.29 -5.23 -17.51
C PRO A 160 -17.28 -6.33 -16.45
N ARG A 161 -16.37 -6.19 -15.48
CA ARG A 161 -16.28 -7.09 -14.34
C ARG A 161 -17.55 -7.00 -13.49
N ALA A 162 -17.90 -8.11 -12.85
CA ALA A 162 -19.05 -8.17 -11.96
C ALA A 162 -18.86 -7.26 -10.73
N THR A 163 -19.94 -6.62 -10.30
CA THR A 163 -20.02 -5.87 -9.04
C THR A 163 -19.92 -6.81 -7.84
N GLU A 164 -19.69 -6.21 -6.67
CA GLU A 164 -19.48 -6.84 -5.37
C GLU A 164 -18.26 -7.75 -5.28
N LYS A 165 -17.42 -7.77 -6.32
CA LYS A 165 -16.16 -8.51 -6.33
C LYS A 165 -15.02 -7.65 -5.81
N TRP A 166 -14.13 -8.31 -5.09
CA TRP A 166 -12.82 -7.77 -4.77
C TRP A 166 -11.95 -7.71 -6.03
N VAL A 167 -11.28 -6.58 -6.20
CA VAL A 167 -10.31 -6.32 -7.26
C VAL A 167 -8.98 -5.95 -6.64
N ARG A 168 -7.90 -6.32 -7.34
CA ARG A 168 -6.54 -5.88 -7.01
C ARG A 168 -6.11 -4.79 -7.97
N ARG A 169 -5.25 -3.88 -7.53
CA ARG A 169 -4.60 -2.90 -8.38
C ARG A 169 -4.00 -3.56 -9.62
N GLY A 170 -4.16 -2.91 -10.76
CA GLY A 170 -3.73 -3.42 -12.06
C GLY A 170 -4.63 -4.52 -12.65
N GLN A 171 -5.67 -4.96 -11.95
CA GLN A 171 -6.62 -5.91 -12.51
C GLN A 171 -7.53 -5.22 -13.55
N ILE A 172 -7.78 -5.91 -14.66
CA ILE A 172 -8.71 -5.45 -15.69
C ILE A 172 -10.15 -5.46 -15.16
N LEU A 173 -10.81 -4.30 -15.23
CA LEU A 173 -12.20 -4.07 -14.86
C LEU A 173 -13.15 -4.14 -16.06
N GLY A 174 -12.60 -4.00 -17.26
CA GLY A 174 -13.29 -4.03 -18.54
C GLY A 174 -12.35 -3.45 -19.59
N ARG A 175 -12.85 -3.30 -20.82
CA ARG A 175 -12.10 -2.72 -21.93
C ARG A 175 -12.90 -1.67 -22.64
N VAL A 176 -12.25 -0.67 -23.19
CA VAL A 176 -12.87 0.28 -24.10
C VAL A 176 -12.38 -0.05 -25.50
N GLU A 177 -13.30 -0.50 -26.35
CA GLU A 177 -13.05 -0.75 -27.77
C GLU A 177 -13.07 0.58 -28.50
N THR A 178 -11.92 1.00 -29.02
CA THR A 178 -11.74 2.22 -29.81
C THR A 178 -11.47 1.86 -31.28
N PRO A 179 -11.53 2.82 -32.22
CA PRO A 179 -11.13 2.58 -33.61
C PRO A 179 -9.67 2.13 -33.78
N GLU A 180 -8.81 2.43 -32.81
CA GLU A 180 -7.37 2.16 -32.83
C GLU A 180 -7.01 0.84 -32.13
N GLY A 181 -7.94 0.26 -31.35
CA GLY A 181 -7.75 -0.99 -30.63
C GLY A 181 -8.51 -1.05 -29.31
N GLU A 182 -8.30 -2.13 -28.54
CA GLU A 182 -8.84 -2.25 -27.19
C GLU A 182 -7.92 -1.57 -26.16
N VAL A 183 -8.49 -0.75 -25.28
CA VAL A 183 -7.78 -0.13 -24.15
C VAL A 183 -8.29 -0.75 -22.85
N ASP A 184 -7.40 -1.36 -22.07
CA ASP A 184 -7.75 -1.95 -20.78
C ASP A 184 -8.08 -0.88 -19.73
N VAL A 185 -9.20 -1.07 -19.03
CA VAL A 185 -9.58 -0.26 -17.86
C VAL A 185 -9.05 -0.97 -16.62
N LEU A 186 -7.99 -0.45 -16.02
CA LEU A 186 -7.33 -1.08 -14.87
C LEU A 186 -7.89 -0.54 -13.54
N ALA A 187 -7.92 -1.41 -12.53
CA ALA A 187 -8.17 -1.00 -11.16
C ALA A 187 -7.00 -0.16 -10.65
N PRO A 188 -7.22 1.10 -10.23
CA PRO A 188 -6.14 1.94 -9.74
C PRO A 188 -5.65 1.51 -8.35
N LEU A 189 -6.50 0.81 -7.58
CA LEU A 189 -6.29 0.42 -6.20
C LEU A 189 -6.96 -0.93 -5.91
N ASP A 190 -6.53 -1.55 -4.82
CA ASP A 190 -7.26 -2.67 -4.20
C ASP A 190 -8.57 -2.17 -3.60
N GLY A 191 -9.65 -2.92 -3.79
CA GLY A 191 -10.94 -2.55 -3.24
C GLY A 191 -12.07 -3.43 -3.74
N ARG A 192 -13.30 -3.03 -3.42
CA ARG A 192 -14.50 -3.75 -3.80
C ARG A 192 -15.28 -2.95 -4.83
N LEU A 193 -15.56 -3.57 -5.98
CA LEU A 193 -16.37 -2.92 -7.02
C LEU A 193 -17.81 -2.82 -6.53
N ILE A 194 -18.30 -1.64 -6.19
CA ILE A 194 -19.63 -1.47 -5.60
C ILE A 194 -20.68 -1.00 -6.59
N ARG A 195 -20.26 -0.28 -7.62
CA ARG A 195 -21.17 0.28 -8.60
C ARG A 195 -20.56 0.23 -9.98
N ARG A 196 -21.42 -0.02 -10.96
CA ARG A 196 -21.10 0.09 -12.37
C ARG A 196 -22.05 1.10 -12.98
N VAL A 197 -21.49 2.09 -13.66
CA VAL A 197 -22.22 3.19 -14.29
C VAL A 197 -22.69 2.79 -15.69
N HIS A 198 -21.83 2.10 -16.43
CA HIS A 198 -22.08 1.67 -17.82
C HIS A 198 -22.15 0.15 -17.96
N ALA A 199 -23.12 -0.31 -18.74
CA ALA A 199 -23.30 -1.71 -19.08
C ALA A 199 -22.34 -2.14 -20.21
N HIS A 200 -22.33 -3.46 -20.48
CA HIS A 200 -21.62 -3.99 -21.63
C HIS A 200 -22.24 -3.47 -22.93
N GLY A 201 -21.41 -2.85 -23.79
CA GLY A 201 -21.83 -2.32 -25.09
C GLY A 201 -22.21 -0.84 -25.07
N ASP A 202 -22.16 -0.18 -23.92
CA ASP A 202 -22.43 1.26 -23.82
C ASP A 202 -21.31 2.07 -24.47
N VAL A 203 -21.67 3.14 -25.17
CA VAL A 203 -20.72 4.13 -25.68
C VAL A 203 -20.32 5.06 -24.56
N VAL A 204 -19.02 5.26 -24.37
CA VAL A 204 -18.43 6.07 -23.31
C VAL A 204 -17.43 7.07 -23.90
N ARG A 205 -17.30 8.24 -23.26
CA ARG A 205 -16.27 9.23 -23.57
C ARG A 205 -15.12 9.16 -22.59
N LYS A 206 -13.94 9.57 -23.02
CA LYS A 206 -12.77 9.75 -22.17
C LYS A 206 -13.12 10.62 -20.96
N GLY A 207 -12.81 10.13 -19.78
CA GLY A 207 -13.13 10.80 -18.50
C GLY A 207 -14.52 10.50 -17.95
N GLU A 208 -15.42 9.86 -18.70
CA GLU A 208 -16.73 9.46 -18.16
C GLU A 208 -16.56 8.38 -17.08
N PRO A 209 -17.35 8.45 -15.98
CA PRO A 209 -17.25 7.51 -14.88
C PRO A 209 -17.76 6.13 -15.31
N LEU A 210 -16.96 5.07 -15.11
CA LEU A 210 -17.30 3.71 -15.51
C LEU A 210 -17.76 2.85 -14.34
N VAL A 211 -16.97 2.85 -13.27
CA VAL A 211 -17.20 2.01 -12.08
C VAL A 211 -16.73 2.72 -10.82
N GLU A 212 -17.28 2.32 -9.69
CA GLU A 212 -16.84 2.79 -8.38
C GLU A 212 -16.29 1.62 -7.56
N ILE A 213 -15.17 1.91 -6.89
CA ILE A 213 -14.46 0.97 -6.03
C ILE A 213 -14.49 1.54 -4.61
N ASP A 214 -15.11 0.80 -3.71
CA ASP A 214 -15.06 1.05 -2.27
C ASP A 214 -13.65 0.69 -1.75
N PRO A 215 -12.99 1.57 -0.98
CA PRO A 215 -11.62 1.34 -0.50
C PRO A 215 -11.50 0.07 0.35
N SER A 216 -10.31 -0.52 0.35
CA SER A 216 -10.04 -1.67 1.19
C SER A 216 -10.00 -1.28 2.68
N PRO A 217 -10.28 -2.21 3.62
CA PRO A 217 -10.16 -1.93 5.06
C PRO A 217 -8.79 -1.39 5.45
N GLY A 218 -7.72 -1.91 4.86
CA GLY A 218 -6.36 -1.42 5.11
C GLY A 218 -6.13 0.03 4.66
N GLN A 219 -6.70 0.43 3.52
CA GLN A 219 -6.63 1.83 3.08
C GLN A 219 -7.38 2.75 4.04
N ILE A 220 -8.60 2.35 4.46
CA ILE A 220 -9.39 3.11 5.43
C ILE A 220 -8.63 3.23 6.76
N GLU A 221 -8.05 2.14 7.26
CA GLU A 221 -7.30 2.15 8.52
C GLU A 221 -6.06 3.05 8.44
N ASN A 222 -5.29 2.99 7.35
CA ASN A 222 -4.14 3.87 7.14
C ASN A 222 -4.56 5.36 7.17
N ALA A 223 -5.63 5.70 6.45
CA ALA A 223 -6.17 7.06 6.45
C ALA A 223 -6.66 7.49 7.85
N LEU A 224 -7.36 6.62 8.56
CA LEU A 224 -7.81 6.89 9.93
C LEU A 224 -6.64 7.11 10.90
N TYR A 225 -5.58 6.31 10.82
CA TYR A 225 -4.39 6.51 11.65
C TYR A 225 -3.66 7.81 11.31
N ALA A 226 -3.61 8.21 10.05
CA ALA A 226 -3.06 9.47 9.60
C ALA A 226 -3.91 10.66 10.10
N LEU A 227 -5.23 10.62 9.90
CA LEU A 227 -6.17 11.63 10.39
C LEU A 227 -6.18 11.72 11.93
N GLY A 228 -5.93 10.63 12.64
CA GLY A 228 -5.72 10.68 14.09
C GLY A 228 -4.53 11.55 14.52
N ARG A 229 -3.55 11.76 13.64
CA ARG A 229 -2.37 12.62 13.87
C ARG A 229 -2.59 14.04 13.37
N VAL A 230 -3.09 14.23 12.15
CA VAL A 230 -3.16 15.56 11.51
C VAL A 230 -4.58 16.08 11.27
N GLY A 231 -5.61 15.25 11.46
CA GLY A 231 -7.00 15.62 11.19
C GLY A 231 -7.56 16.68 12.12
N THR A 232 -8.69 17.25 11.71
CA THR A 232 -9.37 18.36 12.39
C THR A 232 -10.83 18.01 12.70
N ARG A 233 -11.54 18.92 13.37
CA ARG A 233 -12.98 18.78 13.60
C ARG A 233 -13.81 18.72 12.32
N GLN A 234 -13.29 19.23 11.20
CA GLN A 234 -14.01 19.18 9.92
C GLN A 234 -14.16 17.75 9.41
N ASP A 235 -13.27 16.84 9.84
CA ASP A 235 -13.24 15.44 9.38
C ASP A 235 -14.25 14.56 10.12
N LEU A 236 -14.87 15.07 11.19
CA LEU A 236 -15.78 14.31 12.05
C LEU A 236 -16.90 13.64 11.25
N SER A 237 -17.45 14.32 10.24
CA SER A 237 -18.51 13.75 9.41
C SER A 237 -18.03 12.53 8.62
N ALA A 238 -16.87 12.65 7.95
CA ALA A 238 -16.31 11.57 7.15
C ALA A 238 -15.92 10.37 8.01
N VAL A 239 -15.27 10.61 9.17
CA VAL A 239 -14.88 9.53 10.09
C VAL A 239 -16.11 8.88 10.75
N ARG A 240 -17.17 9.64 11.03
CA ARG A 240 -18.40 9.13 11.63
C ARG A 240 -19.14 8.16 10.72
N GLU A 241 -19.20 8.46 9.42
CA GLU A 241 -19.79 7.55 8.44
C GLU A 241 -19.12 6.16 8.47
N ILE A 242 -17.78 6.14 8.60
CA ILE A 242 -17.01 4.90 8.75
C ILE A 242 -17.35 4.19 10.06
N ALA A 243 -17.43 4.92 11.18
CA ALA A 243 -17.69 4.38 12.50
C ALA A 243 -19.11 3.77 12.67
N GLU A 244 -20.10 4.34 11.99
CA GLU A 244 -21.51 3.94 12.05
C GLU A 244 -21.84 2.75 11.13
N GLY A 245 -20.96 2.44 10.18
CA GLY A 245 -21.04 1.19 9.40
C GLY A 245 -21.94 1.28 8.18
N ALA A 246 -21.95 2.44 7.49
CA ALA A 246 -22.65 2.60 6.22
C ALA A 246 -22.17 1.63 5.11
N ARG A 247 -21.02 0.98 5.29
CA ARG A 247 -20.35 0.14 4.29
C ARG A 247 -19.92 -1.21 4.87
N GLN A 248 -19.59 -2.18 4.01
CA GLN A 248 -19.08 -3.51 4.40
C GLN A 248 -17.64 -3.40 4.94
N ILE A 249 -17.52 -2.73 6.08
CA ILE A 249 -16.27 -2.45 6.78
C ILE A 249 -16.18 -3.39 7.99
N THR A 250 -14.97 -3.86 8.28
CA THR A 250 -14.73 -4.78 9.39
C THR A 250 -15.06 -4.12 10.74
N ALA A 251 -15.36 -4.94 11.76
CA ALA A 251 -15.57 -4.42 13.11
C ALA A 251 -14.31 -3.76 13.70
N GLY A 252 -13.12 -4.23 13.30
CA GLY A 252 -11.83 -3.65 13.67
C GLY A 252 -11.70 -2.21 13.17
N THR A 253 -11.88 -2.01 11.86
CA THR A 253 -11.81 -0.68 11.22
C THR A 253 -12.82 0.31 11.83
N ARG A 254 -14.05 -0.15 12.14
CA ARG A 254 -15.05 0.67 12.85
C ARG A 254 -14.59 1.10 14.24
N THR A 255 -13.88 0.22 14.95
CA THR A 255 -13.32 0.52 16.27
C THR A 255 -12.21 1.56 16.17
N VAL A 256 -11.35 1.47 15.14
CA VAL A 256 -10.34 2.49 14.85
C VAL A 256 -11.00 3.85 14.59
N ALA A 257 -12.02 3.89 13.73
CA ALA A 257 -12.74 5.13 13.41
C ALA A 257 -13.33 5.81 14.65
N ARG A 258 -13.95 5.05 15.57
CA ARG A 258 -14.47 5.61 16.83
C ARG A 258 -13.40 6.21 17.72
N ARG A 259 -12.20 5.59 17.76
CA ARG A 259 -11.07 6.17 18.51
C ARG A 259 -10.61 7.48 17.88
N VAL A 260 -10.54 7.54 16.55
CA VAL A 260 -10.18 8.76 15.83
C VAL A 260 -11.22 9.86 16.08
N LEU A 261 -12.52 9.56 16.07
CA LEU A 261 -13.55 10.56 16.44
C LEU A 261 -13.29 11.18 17.82
N GLN A 262 -13.02 10.37 18.83
CA GLN A 262 -12.73 10.87 20.18
C GLN A 262 -11.48 11.77 20.22
N VAL A 263 -10.48 11.50 19.38
CA VAL A 263 -9.29 12.36 19.26
C VAL A 263 -9.67 13.68 18.60
N LEU A 264 -10.41 13.65 17.50
CA LEU A 264 -10.79 14.84 16.73
C LEU A 264 -11.76 15.75 17.50
N GLU A 265 -12.68 15.19 18.30
CA GLU A 265 -13.61 15.96 19.13
C GLU A 265 -12.90 16.79 20.22
N LYS A 266 -11.73 16.31 20.67
CA LYS A 266 -10.92 16.96 21.72
C LYS A 266 -9.97 18.04 21.19
N ARG A 267 -9.69 18.07 19.89
CA ARG A 267 -8.96 19.15 19.22
C ARG A 267 -9.85 20.39 19.13
#